data_AF-A0A4P8RZX9-F1
#
_entry.id   AF-A0A4P8RZX9-F1
#
_cell.length_a   1.000
_cell.length_b   1.000
_cell.length_c   1.000
_cell.angle_alpha   90.00
_cell.angle_beta   90.00
_cell.angle_gamma   90.00
#
_symmetry.space_group_name_H-M   'P 1'
#
loop_
_entity.id
_entity.type
_entity.pdbx_description
1 polymer ?
#
loop_
_entity_poly.entity_id
_entity_poly.type
_entity_poly.pdbx_seq_one_letter_code
_entity_poly.pdbx_strand_id
1 'polypeptide(L)'
;MLAIVSICIVLVFTIISGTLFRKQFKANHISSCLAMFVTMTKSTLVGILTAIWIPDMVLSTIVSITISFGLITFMTYKLSIKIFVESLSMLFMGAMMGVMLSLMTTSYGTLSIMFFTVIYMISVIVAVGLWEMKEHATIWNAIPKKLSLIATAAVIALAASTLVGSFETESNEVEVEHHH
;
A
#
# COMPACT_ATOMS: atom_id res chain seq x y z
N MET A 1 -14.52 7.53 -3.53
CA MET A 1 -14.65 6.23 -2.82
C MET A 1 -13.38 5.36 -2.87
N LEU A 2 -12.76 5.19 -4.04
CA LEU A 2 -11.56 4.35 -4.23
C LEU A 2 -10.39 4.67 -3.26
N ALA A 3 -10.07 5.95 -3.06
CA ALA A 3 -9.00 6.36 -2.15
C ALA A 3 -9.25 5.93 -0.69
N ILE A 4 -10.49 5.98 -0.22
CA ILE A 4 -10.87 5.56 1.14
C ILE A 4 -10.68 4.04 1.30
N VAL A 5 -11.12 3.26 0.30
CA VAL A 5 -10.92 1.80 0.30
C VAL A 5 -9.44 1.46 0.27
N SER A 6 -8.64 2.17 -0.53
CA SER A 6 -7.18 2.00 -0.57
C SER A 6 -6.52 2.30 0.78
N ILE A 7 -6.93 3.36 1.50
CA ILE A 7 -6.46 3.65 2.86
C ILE A 7 -6.81 2.50 3.82
N CYS A 8 -8.04 1.98 3.77
CA CYS A 8 -8.43 0.83 4.58
C CYS A 8 -7.57 -0.41 4.30
N ILE A 9 -7.29 -0.70 3.02
CA ILE A 9 -6.39 -1.80 2.61
C ILE A 9 -4.99 -1.57 3.18
N VAL A 10 -4.43 -0.36 3.05
CA VAL A 10 -3.11 -0.02 3.60
C VAL A 10 -3.07 -0.28 5.10
N LEU A 11 -4.07 0.15 5.86
CA LEU A 11 -4.12 -0.04 7.31
C LEU A 11 -4.20 -1.52 7.68
N VAL A 12 -5.13 -2.28 7.08
CA VAL A 12 -5.32 -3.72 7.37
C VAL A 12 -4.05 -4.50 7.05
N PHE A 13 -3.48 -4.31 5.85
CA PHE A 13 -2.25 -5.00 5.45
C PHE A 13 -1.03 -4.56 6.27
N THR A 14 -0.96 -3.30 6.70
CA THR A 14 0.10 -2.83 7.61
C THR A 14 -0.01 -3.49 8.98
N ILE A 15 -1.24 -3.64 9.52
CA ILE A 15 -1.45 -4.34 10.79
C ILE A 15 -1.04 -5.80 10.67
N ILE A 16 -1.49 -6.50 9.64
CA ILE A 16 -1.14 -7.90 9.40
C ILE A 16 0.38 -8.05 9.25
N SER A 17 1.00 -7.25 8.39
CA SER A 17 2.45 -7.28 8.17
C SER A 17 3.20 -6.99 9.47
N GLY A 18 2.77 -5.99 10.25
CA GLY A 18 3.35 -5.67 11.55
C GLY A 18 3.24 -6.83 12.56
N THR A 19 2.10 -7.52 12.63
CA THR A 19 1.97 -8.70 13.50
C THR A 19 2.86 -9.86 13.08
N LEU A 20 3.04 -10.06 11.77
CA LEU A 20 3.91 -11.11 11.22
C LEU A 20 5.38 -10.79 11.44
N PHE A 21 5.80 -9.56 11.14
CA PHE A 21 7.16 -9.09 11.40
C PHE A 21 7.51 -9.15 12.90
N ARG A 22 6.59 -8.80 13.80
CA ARG A 22 6.81 -8.87 15.26
C ARG A 22 7.06 -10.27 15.81
N LYS A 23 6.64 -11.33 15.12
CA LYS A 23 6.91 -12.71 15.55
C LYS A 23 8.35 -13.14 15.31
N GLN A 24 9.16 -12.30 14.66
CA GLN A 24 10.46 -12.68 14.13
C GLN A 24 11.58 -11.84 14.73
N PHE A 25 12.58 -12.53 15.30
CA PHE A 25 13.73 -11.90 15.98
C PHE A 25 15.05 -12.06 15.22
N LYS A 26 15.09 -12.84 14.13
CA LYS A 26 16.34 -13.13 13.40
C LYS A 26 16.49 -12.23 12.17
N ALA A 27 17.46 -11.31 12.26
CA ALA A 27 17.88 -10.47 11.14
C ALA A 27 18.61 -11.31 10.08
N ASN A 28 17.94 -11.57 8.96
CA ASN A 28 18.54 -12.18 7.77
C ASN A 28 18.59 -11.17 6.61
N HIS A 29 19.51 -11.32 5.67
CA HIS A 29 19.60 -10.41 4.52
C HIS A 29 18.29 -10.36 3.71
N ILE A 30 17.65 -11.51 3.52
CA ILE A 30 16.36 -11.63 2.82
C ILE A 30 15.26 -10.86 3.57
N SER A 31 15.27 -10.88 4.91
CA SER A 31 14.28 -10.14 5.71
C SER A 31 14.39 -8.63 5.57
N SER A 32 15.61 -8.11 5.48
CA SER A 32 15.88 -6.69 5.22
C SER A 32 15.29 -6.29 3.86
N CYS A 33 15.60 -7.06 2.82
CA CYS A 33 15.13 -6.78 1.46
C CYS A 33 13.59 -6.82 1.35
N LEU A 34 12.94 -7.79 2.01
CA LEU A 34 11.47 -7.88 1.99
C LEU A 34 10.80 -6.75 2.78
N ALA A 35 11.32 -6.43 3.96
CA ALA A 35 10.82 -5.30 4.75
C ALA A 35 10.99 -3.97 4.00
N MET A 36 12.13 -3.78 3.33
CA MET A 36 12.43 -2.65 2.46
C MET A 36 11.43 -2.55 1.31
N PHE A 37 11.15 -3.65 0.60
CA PHE A 37 10.21 -3.69 -0.52
C PHE A 37 8.77 -3.37 -0.12
N VAL A 38 8.28 -3.97 0.97
CA VAL A 38 6.95 -3.68 1.54
C VAL A 38 6.86 -2.22 1.99
N THR A 39 7.91 -1.72 2.63
CA THR A 39 7.94 -0.34 3.12
C THR A 39 7.94 0.69 2.00
N MET A 40 8.69 0.44 0.93
CA MET A 40 8.76 1.31 -0.24
C MET A 40 7.38 1.40 -0.91
N THR A 41 6.81 0.24 -1.26
CA THR A 41 5.50 0.17 -1.93
C THR A 41 4.38 0.78 -1.10
N LYS A 42 4.39 0.55 0.23
CA LYS A 42 3.47 1.20 1.17
C LYS A 42 3.62 2.72 1.18
N SER A 43 4.84 3.22 1.36
CA SER A 43 5.08 4.67 1.49
C SER A 43 4.77 5.41 0.19
N THR A 44 5.02 4.78 -0.96
CA THR A 44 4.60 5.32 -2.27
C THR A 44 3.08 5.40 -2.37
N LEU A 45 2.36 4.35 -1.98
CA LEU A 45 0.90 4.38 -1.99
C LEU A 45 0.33 5.44 -1.04
N VAL A 46 0.90 5.59 0.16
CA VAL A 46 0.51 6.67 1.09
C VAL A 46 0.76 8.05 0.47
N GLY A 47 1.91 8.25 -0.19
CA GLY A 47 2.21 9.51 -0.90
C GLY A 47 1.24 9.82 -2.04
N ILE A 48 0.82 8.81 -2.80
CA ILE A 48 -0.22 8.99 -3.82
C ILE A 48 -1.54 9.41 -3.15
N LEU A 49 -1.91 8.75 -2.06
CA LEU A 49 -3.16 9.03 -1.36
C LEU A 49 -3.19 10.43 -0.73
N THR A 50 -2.09 10.92 -0.16
CA THR A 50 -2.05 12.28 0.42
C THR A 50 -2.11 13.38 -0.64
N ALA A 51 -1.49 13.16 -1.81
CA ALA A 51 -1.47 14.13 -2.90
C ALA A 51 -2.84 14.35 -3.55
N ILE A 52 -3.78 13.41 -3.39
CA ILE A 52 -5.17 13.58 -3.83
C ILE A 52 -5.90 14.63 -2.96
N TRP A 53 -5.60 14.67 -1.67
CA TRP A 53 -6.26 15.58 -0.72
C TRP A 53 -5.58 16.94 -0.65
N ILE A 54 -4.28 16.97 -0.91
CA ILE A 54 -3.44 18.15 -0.75
C ILE A 54 -2.68 18.35 -2.07
N PRO A 55 -3.07 19.34 -2.90
CA PRO A 55 -2.44 19.57 -4.21
C PRO A 55 -1.05 20.21 -4.11
N ASP A 56 -0.69 20.77 -2.95
CA ASP A 56 0.65 21.31 -2.70
C ASP A 56 1.67 20.17 -2.51
N MET A 57 2.67 20.12 -3.39
CA MET A 57 3.73 19.10 -3.39
C MET A 57 4.49 19.03 -2.06
N VAL A 58 4.85 20.18 -1.49
CA VAL A 58 5.67 20.24 -0.27
C VAL A 58 4.84 19.78 0.91
N LEU A 59 3.63 20.33 1.05
CA LEU A 59 2.75 20.03 2.18
C LEU A 59 2.28 18.57 2.14
N SER A 60 1.93 18.05 0.96
CA SER A 60 1.59 16.64 0.77
C SER A 60 2.75 15.71 1.12
N THR A 61 3.98 16.07 0.75
CA THR A 61 5.17 15.26 1.09
C THR A 61 5.42 15.22 2.59
N ILE A 62 5.33 16.35 3.29
CA ILE A 62 5.50 16.42 4.76
C ILE A 62 4.44 15.55 5.45
N VAL A 63 3.18 15.65 5.04
CA VAL A 63 2.08 14.85 5.59
C VAL A 63 2.28 13.36 5.30
N SER A 64 2.64 13.01 4.06
CA SER A 64 2.93 11.62 3.66
C SER A 64 4.06 11.00 4.46
N ILE A 65 5.16 11.73 4.66
CA ILE A 65 6.31 11.29 5.48
C ILE A 65 5.85 11.05 6.92
N THR A 66 5.09 11.98 7.49
CA THR A 66 4.63 11.91 8.89
C THR A 66 3.72 10.70 9.12
N ILE A 67 2.74 10.48 8.24
CA ILE A 67 1.82 9.33 8.30
C ILE A 67 2.61 8.02 8.11
N SER A 68 3.46 7.98 7.08
CA SER A 68 4.26 6.80 6.78
C SER A 68 5.19 6.44 7.94
N PHE A 69 5.72 7.44 8.67
CA PHE A 69 6.67 7.26 9.76
C PHE A 69 5.99 6.57 10.94
N GLY A 70 4.77 6.99 11.29
CA GLY A 70 3.94 6.32 12.28
C GLY A 70 3.67 4.86 11.89
N LEU A 71 3.29 4.61 10.63
CA LEU A 71 3.00 3.27 10.14
C LEU A 71 4.24 2.35 10.12
N ILE A 72 5.42 2.87 9.76
CA ILE A 72 6.66 2.08 9.82
C ILE A 72 7.01 1.78 11.26
N THR A 73 7.04 2.78 12.13
CA THR A 73 7.36 2.60 13.55
C THR A 73 6.48 1.52 14.17
N PHE A 74 5.17 1.53 13.87
CA PHE A 74 4.25 0.48 14.31
C PHE A 74 4.61 -0.91 13.75
N MET A 75 4.98 -1.00 12.47
CA MET A 75 5.32 -2.25 11.78
C MET A 75 6.63 -2.86 12.27
N THR A 76 7.66 -2.05 12.50
CA THR A 76 9.04 -2.48 12.79
C THR A 76 9.45 -2.36 14.26
N TYR A 77 8.55 -2.02 15.18
CA TYR A 77 8.85 -1.76 16.60
C TYR A 77 9.68 -2.86 17.31
N LYS A 78 9.53 -4.14 16.93
CA LYS A 78 10.29 -5.26 17.52
C LYS A 78 11.39 -5.83 16.62
N LEU A 79 11.67 -5.20 15.48
CA LEU A 79 12.69 -5.65 14.55
C LEU A 79 14.07 -5.10 14.90
N SER A 80 15.10 -5.69 14.29
CA SER A 80 16.48 -5.19 14.42
C SER A 80 16.59 -3.74 13.94
N ILE A 81 17.41 -2.95 14.64
CA ILE A 81 17.69 -1.54 14.34
C ILE A 81 18.13 -1.35 12.88
N LYS A 82 18.87 -2.31 12.32
CA LYS A 82 19.29 -2.28 10.91
C LYS A 82 18.08 -2.21 9.96
N ILE A 83 17.09 -3.08 10.15
CA ILE A 83 15.90 -3.14 9.30
C ILE A 83 15.04 -1.89 9.52
N PHE A 84 14.99 -1.37 10.74
CA PHE A 84 14.31 -0.13 11.06
C PHE A 84 14.89 1.07 10.28
N VAL A 85 16.22 1.23 10.30
CA VAL A 85 16.91 2.32 9.59
C VAL A 85 16.77 2.19 8.08
N GLU A 86 16.88 0.96 7.53
CA GLU A 86 16.64 0.72 6.10
C GLU A 86 15.18 0.99 5.69
N SER A 87 14.21 0.65 6.56
CA SER A 87 12.81 0.97 6.30
C SER A 87 12.56 2.47 6.33
N LEU A 88 13.22 3.19 7.24
CA LEU A 88 13.16 4.65 7.32
C LEU A 88 13.73 5.33 6.08
N SER A 89 14.85 4.88 5.52
CA SER A 89 15.38 5.47 4.29
C SER A 89 14.42 5.26 3.10
N MET A 90 13.82 4.08 3.00
CA MET A 90 12.82 3.79 1.97
C MET A 90 11.52 4.56 2.14
N LEU A 91 11.18 4.97 3.37
CA LEU A 91 10.04 5.84 3.63
C LEU A 91 10.18 7.15 2.87
N PHE A 92 11.31 7.84 3.06
CA PHE A 92 11.52 9.16 2.48
C PHE A 92 11.47 9.09 0.97
N MET A 93 12.17 8.09 0.40
CA MET A 93 12.17 7.85 -1.04
C MET A 93 10.77 7.50 -1.56
N GLY A 94 10.08 6.58 -0.90
CA GLY A 94 8.76 6.12 -1.31
C GLY A 94 7.70 7.22 -1.25
N ALA A 95 7.63 7.95 -0.13
CA ALA A 95 6.67 9.02 0.10
C ALA A 95 6.82 10.15 -0.93
N MET A 96 8.06 10.60 -1.17
CA MET A 96 8.34 11.66 -2.16
C MET A 96 8.00 11.21 -3.57
N MET A 97 8.38 9.99 -3.95
CA MET A 97 8.06 9.42 -5.26
C MET A 97 6.55 9.26 -5.45
N GLY A 98 5.81 8.87 -4.42
CA GLY A 98 4.36 8.73 -4.47
C GLY A 98 3.64 10.05 -4.72
N VAL A 99 4.03 11.11 -4.00
CA VAL A 99 3.45 12.45 -4.20
C VAL A 99 3.76 12.96 -5.61
N MET A 100 5.01 12.84 -6.05
CA MET A 100 5.43 13.27 -7.38
C MET A 100 4.67 12.51 -8.47
N LEU A 101 4.51 11.19 -8.32
CA LEU A 101 3.78 10.37 -9.28
C LEU A 101 2.32 10.79 -9.36
N SER A 102 1.66 11.01 -8.22
CA SER A 102 0.26 11.45 -8.20
C SER A 102 0.04 12.78 -8.90
N LEU A 103 0.94 13.75 -8.72
CA LEU A 103 0.86 15.05 -9.37
C LEU A 103 1.09 14.94 -10.89
N MET A 104 2.01 14.07 -11.33
CA MET A 104 2.27 13.83 -12.75
C MET A 104 1.17 13.02 -13.44
N THR A 105 0.50 12.11 -12.74
CA THR A 105 -0.58 11.26 -13.30
C THR A 105 -1.96 11.86 -13.09
N THR A 106 -2.12 13.18 -13.18
CA THR A 106 -3.41 13.87 -12.93
C THR A 106 -4.54 13.33 -13.81
N SER A 107 -4.23 12.93 -15.05
CA SER A 107 -5.19 12.33 -15.99
C SER A 107 -5.48 10.84 -15.75
N TYR A 108 -4.62 10.12 -15.01
CA TYR A 108 -4.73 8.67 -14.80
C TYR A 108 -4.69 8.30 -13.30
N GLY A 109 -5.14 9.20 -12.43
CA GLY A 109 -5.05 9.06 -10.98
C GLY A 109 -5.69 7.78 -10.44
N THR A 110 -6.89 7.44 -10.92
CA THR A 110 -7.62 6.22 -10.53
C THR A 110 -6.82 4.95 -10.85
N LEU A 111 -6.23 4.89 -12.05
CA LEU A 111 -5.42 3.76 -12.51
C LEU A 111 -4.11 3.66 -11.70
N SER A 112 -3.47 4.79 -11.42
CA SER A 112 -2.27 4.86 -10.57
C SER A 112 -2.54 4.31 -9.17
N ILE A 113 -3.62 4.75 -8.51
CA ILE A 113 -3.99 4.25 -7.16
C ILE A 113 -4.24 2.75 -7.22
N MET A 114 -5.04 2.27 -8.18
CA MET A 114 -5.35 0.83 -8.30
C MET A 114 -4.09 -0.01 -8.50
N PHE A 115 -3.21 0.42 -9.40
CA PHE A 115 -1.96 -0.27 -9.71
C PHE A 115 -1.04 -0.35 -8.49
N PHE A 116 -0.83 0.76 -7.79
CA PHE A 116 0.03 0.77 -6.59
C PHE A 116 -0.59 0.02 -5.41
N THR A 117 -1.93 0.00 -5.27
CA THR A 117 -2.60 -0.85 -4.27
C THR A 117 -2.38 -2.32 -4.57
N VAL A 118 -2.49 -2.75 -5.83
CA VAL A 118 -2.23 -4.15 -6.23
C VAL A 118 -0.76 -4.51 -6.01
N ILE A 119 0.18 -3.65 -6.40
CA ILE A 119 1.61 -3.86 -6.15
C ILE A 119 1.89 -4.00 -4.65
N TYR A 120 1.29 -3.15 -3.82
CA TYR A 120 1.45 -3.23 -2.37
C TYR A 120 0.88 -4.55 -1.80
N MET A 121 -0.27 -5.01 -2.29
CA MET A 121 -0.80 -6.32 -1.88
C MET A 121 0.13 -7.46 -2.28
N ILE A 122 0.63 -7.45 -3.52
CA ILE A 122 1.58 -8.45 -4.01
C ILE A 122 2.87 -8.41 -3.19
N SER A 123 3.38 -7.22 -2.85
CA SER A 123 4.61 -7.08 -2.06
C SER A 123 4.47 -7.71 -0.68
N VAL A 124 3.33 -7.53 -0.02
CA VAL A 124 3.04 -8.20 1.26
C VAL A 124 2.91 -9.70 1.09
N ILE A 125 2.18 -10.18 0.08
CA ILE A 125 2.00 -11.63 -0.16
C ILE A 125 3.35 -12.30 -0.44
N VAL A 126 4.19 -11.70 -1.29
CA VAL A 126 5.53 -12.20 -1.60
C VAL A 126 6.42 -12.16 -0.35
N ALA A 127 6.37 -11.07 0.42
CA ALA A 127 7.14 -10.96 1.66
C ALA A 127 6.75 -12.05 2.66
N VAL A 128 5.47 -12.34 2.83
CA VAL A 128 5.00 -13.41 3.72
C VAL A 128 5.31 -14.79 3.16
N GLY A 129 5.03 -15.03 1.88
CA GLY A 129 5.24 -16.32 1.22
C GLY A 129 6.70 -16.75 1.22
N LEU A 130 7.63 -15.84 0.90
CA LEU A 130 9.07 -16.12 0.95
C LEU A 130 9.59 -16.27 2.38
N TRP A 131 8.89 -15.70 3.36
CA TRP A 131 9.27 -15.84 4.76
C TRP A 131 8.89 -17.21 5.33
N GLU A 132 7.67 -17.66 5.05
CA GLU A 132 7.12 -18.95 5.47
C GLU A 132 7.70 -20.12 4.63
N MET A 133 8.33 -19.84 3.49
CA MET A 133 9.01 -20.85 2.66
C MET A 133 10.18 -21.54 3.38
N LYS A 134 10.65 -21.00 4.52
CA LYS A 134 11.63 -21.68 5.38
C LYS A 134 11.06 -22.91 6.08
N GLU A 135 9.74 -22.98 6.26
CA GLU A 135 9.04 -24.12 6.88
C GLU A 135 8.29 -24.98 5.86
N HIS A 136 8.07 -24.48 4.63
CA HIS A 136 7.28 -25.17 3.60
C HIS A 136 7.97 -25.22 2.22
N ALA A 137 7.90 -26.37 1.55
CA ALA A 137 8.58 -26.65 0.28
C ALA A 137 8.13 -25.79 -0.93
N THR A 138 6.96 -25.11 -0.85
CA THR A 138 6.40 -24.31 -1.94
C THR A 138 5.75 -23.01 -1.43
N ILE A 139 5.97 -21.92 -2.15
CA ILE A 139 5.48 -20.56 -1.80
C ILE A 139 3.95 -20.52 -1.70
N TRP A 140 3.25 -21.26 -2.57
CA TRP A 140 1.79 -21.29 -2.60
C TRP A 140 1.16 -21.92 -1.35
N ASN A 141 1.80 -22.93 -0.76
CA ASN A 141 1.33 -23.55 0.48
C ASN A 141 1.80 -22.80 1.73
N ALA A 142 2.83 -21.96 1.59
CA ALA A 142 3.39 -21.15 2.66
C ALA A 142 2.55 -19.89 2.98
N ILE A 143 1.67 -19.47 2.07
CA ILE A 143 0.81 -18.31 2.30
C ILE A 143 -0.31 -18.68 3.27
N PRO A 144 -0.46 -17.98 4.41
CA PRO A 144 -1.53 -18.29 5.35
C PRO A 144 -2.90 -18.02 4.71
N LYS A 145 -3.82 -19.00 4.80
CA LYS A 145 -5.18 -18.92 4.22
C LYS A 145 -5.92 -17.62 4.60
N LYS A 146 -5.66 -17.10 5.80
CA LYS A 146 -6.23 -15.81 6.27
C LYS A 146 -5.77 -14.62 5.42
N LEU A 147 -4.48 -14.58 5.03
CA LEU A 147 -3.94 -13.51 4.18
C LEU A 147 -4.48 -13.61 2.76
N SER A 148 -4.59 -14.82 2.21
CA SER A 148 -5.19 -15.04 0.90
C SER A 148 -6.66 -14.60 0.87
N LEU A 149 -7.46 -14.96 1.88
CA LEU A 149 -8.87 -14.54 1.97
C LEU A 149 -9.03 -13.02 2.06
N ILE A 150 -8.18 -12.35 2.87
CA ILE A 150 -8.19 -10.88 2.99
C ILE A 150 -7.76 -10.21 1.69
N ALA A 151 -6.75 -10.76 0.99
CA ALA A 151 -6.33 -10.25 -0.31
C ALA A 151 -7.43 -10.39 -1.36
N THR A 152 -8.12 -11.54 -1.42
CA THR A 152 -9.26 -11.72 -2.32
C THR A 152 -10.38 -10.75 -2.00
N ALA A 153 -10.72 -10.56 -0.72
CA ALA A 153 -11.73 -9.58 -0.31
C ALA A 153 -11.33 -8.14 -0.68
N ALA A 154 -10.06 -7.77 -0.53
CA ALA A 154 -9.53 -6.46 -0.91
C ALA A 154 -9.61 -6.22 -2.43
N VAL A 155 -9.30 -7.23 -3.25
CA VAL A 155 -9.43 -7.15 -4.72
C VAL A 155 -10.89 -6.97 -5.12
N ILE A 156 -11.82 -7.71 -4.49
CA ILE A 156 -13.26 -7.54 -4.74
C ILE A 156 -13.72 -6.14 -4.35
N ALA A 157 -13.28 -5.61 -3.20
CA ALA A 157 -13.63 -4.27 -2.75
C ALA A 157 -13.09 -3.18 -3.71
N LEU A 158 -11.88 -3.36 -4.25
CA LEU A 158 -11.32 -2.47 -5.27
C LEU A 158 -12.14 -2.50 -6.56
N ALA A 159 -12.46 -3.70 -7.06
CA ALA A 159 -13.26 -3.87 -8.28
C ALA A 159 -14.67 -3.29 -8.13
N ALA A 160 -15.32 -3.50 -6.97
CA ALA A 160 -16.61 -2.89 -6.68
C ALA A 160 -16.53 -1.35 -6.65
N SER A 161 -15.47 -0.80 -6.04
CA SER A 161 -15.26 0.65 -5.95
C SER A 161 -15.00 1.30 -7.31
N THR A 162 -14.34 0.61 -8.23
CA THR A 162 -14.16 1.10 -9.61
C THR A 162 -15.46 1.07 -10.39
N LEU A 163 -16.27 0.01 -10.25
CA LEU A 163 -17.54 -0.10 -10.96
C LEU A 163 -18.54 0.96 -10.50
N VAL A 164 -18.68 1.17 -9.19
CA VAL A 164 -19.56 2.23 -8.64
C VAL A 164 -19.15 3.61 -9.14
N GLY A 165 -17.84 3.90 -9.17
CA GLY A 165 -17.34 5.17 -9.70
C GLY A 165 -17.61 5.37 -11.19
N SER A 166 -17.60 4.30 -11.98
CA SER A 166 -17.97 4.37 -13.41
C SER A 166 -19.45 4.66 -13.60
N PHE A 167 -20.34 4.02 -12.82
CA PHE A 167 -21.80 4.27 -12.89
C PHE A 167 -22.17 5.70 -12.46
N GLU A 168 -21.49 6.28 -11.48
CA GLU A 168 -21.71 7.66 -11.02
C GLU A 168 -21.27 8.70 -12.06
N THR A 169 -20.28 8.36 -12.89
CA THR A 169 -19.79 9.22 -13.98
C THR A 169 -20.76 9.20 -15.16
N GLU A 170 -21.28 8.03 -15.54
CA GLU A 170 -22.27 7.87 -16.62
C GLU A 170 -23.60 8.56 -16.29
N SER A 171 -24.04 8.50 -15.02
CA SER A 171 -25.29 9.15 -14.58
C SER A 171 -25.25 10.68 -14.65
N ASN A 172 -24.09 11.31 -14.44
CA ASN A 172 -23.96 12.77 -14.50
C ASN A 172 -23.86 13.29 -15.95
N GLU A 173 -23.29 12.52 -16.89
CA GLU A 173 -23.29 12.92 -18.30
C GLU A 173 -24.70 12.94 -18.90
N VAL A 174 -25.57 12.01 -18.52
CA VAL A 174 -26.97 11.96 -18.98
C VAL A 174 -27.82 13.12 -18.44
N GLU A 175 -27.52 13.63 -17.24
CA GLU A 175 -28.27 14.75 -16.66
C GLU A 175 -27.87 16.10 -17.27
N VAL A 176 -26.62 16.25 -17.74
CA VAL A 176 -26.16 17.47 -18.43
C VAL A 176 -26.69 17.56 -19.86
N GLU A 177 -26.88 16.43 -20.56
CA GLU A 177 -27.43 16.42 -21.93
C GLU A 177 -28.94 16.73 -21.98
N HIS A 178 -29.69 16.47 -20.90
CA HIS A 178 -31.12 16.76 -20.84
C HIS A 178 -31.47 18.21 -20.47
N HIS A 179 -30.48 19.02 -20.08
CA HIS A 179 -30.67 20.42 -19.69
C HIS A 179 -30.15 21.44 -20.72
N HIS A 180 -29.77 21.00 -21.92
CA HIS A 180 -29.35 21.85 -23.04
C HIS A 180 -30.39 21.95 -24.16
#